data_AF-K2ATS1-F1
#
_entry.id   AF-K2ATS1-F1
#
_cell.length_a   1.000
_cell.length_b   1.000
_cell.length_c   1.000
_cell.angle_alpha   90.00
_cell.angle_beta   90.00
_cell.angle_gamma   90.00
#
_symmetry.space_group_name_H-M   'P 1'
#
loop_
_entity.id
_entity.type
_entity.pdbx_description
1 polymer ?
#
loop_
_entity_poly.entity_id
_entity_poly.type
_entity_poly.pdbx_seq_one_letter_code
_entity_poly.pdbx_strand_id
1 'polypeptide(L)'
;MIENHNICDFSVFNESFEPFNYLGHRDKQVVRQCIQNFSAVVGLVRSNGSVPKVLETGAGLSTIIFSKLLNLSGEHIKTIDAFAIEAIQLNSRGTGDHFKLTELRNCDIVKGVTIDFDELDKFYQSKSSTIMSLSSDQVLSNLDLFFNFNMEDRNYKKVSHIIKSNHVISSKLKNYFIENSLFANELIKAYRTDNDEFNFLKSTQSKPILRDTLQYYSPNIIYLDSGEFSSVIEFNIIDELTQVDTLLIVQDIFFPKSIKSFLISSAILSSNRWRVLWIDRTTPQGMLICKKYQ
;
A
#
# COMPACT_ATOMS: atom_id res chain seq x y z
N MET A 1 10.99 7.21 -17.92
CA MET A 1 11.37 7.56 -16.54
C MET A 1 11.40 9.07 -16.46
N ILE A 2 10.51 9.70 -15.72
CA ILE A 2 10.63 11.13 -15.42
C ILE A 2 11.04 11.23 -13.96
N GLU A 3 12.35 11.33 -13.74
CA GLU A 3 12.93 11.88 -12.53
C GLU A 3 12.61 13.37 -12.53
N ASN A 4 11.68 13.82 -11.69
CA ASN A 4 11.56 15.23 -11.37
C ASN A 4 11.16 15.38 -9.90
N HIS A 5 12.18 15.36 -9.05
CA HIS A 5 12.10 15.43 -7.58
C HIS A 5 11.78 16.84 -7.03
N ASN A 6 11.29 17.77 -7.85
CA ASN A 6 11.23 19.20 -7.51
C ASN A 6 9.84 19.72 -7.08
N ILE A 7 8.87 18.85 -6.82
CA ILE A 7 7.56 19.23 -6.23
C ILE A 7 7.46 18.64 -4.82
N CYS A 8 8.44 18.95 -3.96
CA CYS A 8 8.38 18.57 -2.55
C CYS A 8 8.24 19.82 -1.69
N ASP A 9 7.08 19.99 -1.07
CA ASP A 9 6.87 21.02 -0.05
C ASP A 9 7.26 20.46 1.32
N PHE A 10 8.53 20.65 1.68
CA PHE A 10 9.02 20.35 3.02
C PHE A 10 8.70 21.44 4.04
N SER A 11 8.23 22.61 3.61
CA SER A 11 8.03 23.77 4.50
C SER A 11 7.01 23.47 5.59
N VAL A 12 6.04 22.60 5.31
CA VAL A 12 5.03 22.11 6.27
C VAL A 12 5.66 21.34 7.45
N PHE A 13 6.85 20.77 7.26
CA PHE A 13 7.54 19.94 8.25
C PHE A 13 8.77 20.60 8.88
N ASN A 14 9.15 21.82 8.47
CA ASN A 14 10.39 22.47 8.95
C ASN A 14 10.37 22.81 10.45
N GLU A 15 9.22 23.13 11.03
CA GLU A 15 9.05 23.34 12.48
C GLU A 15 8.35 22.15 13.18
N SER A 16 7.83 21.19 12.41
CA SER A 16 6.96 20.11 12.90
C SER A 16 7.48 18.71 12.58
N PHE A 17 8.80 18.53 12.46
CA PHE A 17 9.46 17.22 12.54
C PHE A 17 9.57 16.68 13.98
N GLU A 18 9.18 17.50 14.97
CA GLU A 18 8.96 17.11 16.37
C GLU A 18 8.32 15.71 16.53
N PRO A 19 7.26 15.34 15.76
CA PRO A 19 6.63 14.04 15.90
C PRO A 19 7.51 12.86 15.51
N PHE A 20 8.63 13.09 14.82
CA PHE A 20 9.52 12.05 14.31
C PHE A 20 10.93 12.16 14.89
N ASN A 21 11.16 13.10 15.81
CA ASN A 21 12.48 13.31 16.40
C ASN A 21 12.97 12.12 17.23
N TYR A 22 12.04 11.33 17.76
CA TYR A 22 12.32 10.10 18.50
C TYR A 22 12.85 8.95 17.62
N LEU A 23 12.63 9.01 16.31
CA LEU A 23 13.04 7.96 15.38
C LEU A 23 14.56 7.94 15.16
N GLY A 24 15.10 6.74 14.91
CA GLY A 24 16.49 6.57 14.48
C GLY A 24 16.76 7.21 13.12
N HIS A 25 18.03 7.41 12.77
CA HIS A 25 18.40 8.04 11.49
C HIS A 25 17.81 7.31 10.28
N ARG A 26 17.84 5.96 10.26
CA ARG A 26 17.26 5.15 9.19
C ARG A 26 15.77 5.44 9.00
N ASP A 27 15.00 5.40 10.09
CA ASP A 27 13.55 5.57 10.04
C ASP A 27 13.17 7.00 9.66
N LYS A 28 13.94 8.01 10.13
CA LYS A 28 13.79 9.40 9.68
C LYS A 28 13.95 9.55 8.17
N GLN A 29 14.89 8.83 7.56
CA GLN A 29 15.05 8.86 6.09
C GLN A 29 13.86 8.21 5.38
N VAL A 30 13.32 7.11 5.92
CA VAL A 30 12.08 6.49 5.39
C VAL A 30 10.91 7.48 5.47
N VAL A 31 10.70 8.13 6.63
CA VAL A 31 9.64 9.14 6.79
C VAL A 31 9.81 10.31 5.82
N ARG A 32 11.04 10.82 5.68
CA ARG A 32 11.34 11.89 4.71
C ARG A 32 10.98 11.48 3.29
N GLN A 33 11.30 10.26 2.90
CA GLN A 33 10.98 9.74 1.58
C GLN A 33 9.46 9.60 1.38
N CYS A 34 8.72 9.13 2.39
CA CYS A 34 7.25 9.11 2.35
C CYS A 34 6.67 10.52 2.18
N ILE A 35 7.16 11.51 2.93
CA ILE A 35 6.76 12.91 2.81
C ILE A 35 7.02 13.42 1.38
N GLN A 36 8.19 13.14 0.79
CA GLN A 36 8.50 13.52 -0.58
C GLN A 36 7.51 12.93 -1.58
N ASN A 37 7.27 11.62 -1.52
CA ASN A 37 6.36 10.94 -2.44
C ASN A 37 4.93 11.47 -2.30
N PHE A 38 4.43 11.62 -1.06
CA PHE A 38 3.07 12.10 -0.82
C PHE A 38 2.92 13.57 -1.22
N SER A 39 3.91 14.41 -0.94
CA SER A 39 3.92 15.82 -1.35
C SER A 39 3.90 15.96 -2.88
N ALA A 40 4.70 15.15 -3.59
CA ALA A 40 4.69 15.13 -5.05
C ALA A 40 3.33 14.72 -5.62
N VAL A 41 2.69 13.68 -5.07
CA VAL A 41 1.35 13.23 -5.48
C VAL A 41 0.30 14.30 -5.23
N VAL A 42 0.27 14.90 -4.04
CA VAL A 42 -0.63 16.02 -3.70
C VAL A 42 -0.41 17.20 -4.64
N GLY A 43 0.86 17.55 -4.90
CA GLY A 43 1.25 18.61 -5.81
C GLY A 43 0.79 18.37 -7.26
N LEU A 44 0.83 17.12 -7.73
CA LEU A 44 0.31 16.73 -9.05
C LEU A 44 -1.20 16.90 -9.17
N VAL A 45 -1.97 16.62 -8.11
CA VAL A 45 -3.42 16.85 -8.12
C VAL A 45 -3.73 18.36 -8.13
N ARG A 46 -3.03 19.13 -7.28
CA ARG A 46 -3.16 20.59 -7.20
C ARG A 46 -2.81 21.27 -8.53
N SER A 47 -1.72 20.87 -9.18
CA SER A 47 -1.26 21.48 -10.44
C SER A 47 -2.21 21.22 -11.61
N ASN A 48 -3.05 20.18 -11.53
CA ASN A 48 -4.14 19.94 -12.47
C ASN A 48 -5.44 20.67 -12.11
N GLY A 49 -5.41 21.58 -11.13
CA GLY A 49 -6.57 22.38 -10.69
C GLY A 49 -7.60 21.60 -9.88
N SER A 50 -7.27 20.38 -9.43
CA SER A 50 -8.17 19.55 -8.61
C SER A 50 -7.86 19.71 -7.13
N VAL A 51 -8.86 19.49 -6.28
CA VAL A 51 -8.71 19.48 -4.82
C VAL A 51 -8.33 18.06 -4.36
N PRO A 52 -7.16 17.86 -3.72
CA PRO A 52 -6.76 16.57 -3.16
C PRO A 52 -7.80 15.94 -2.22
N LYS A 53 -8.22 14.72 -2.54
CA LYS A 53 -9.06 13.85 -1.72
C LYS A 53 -8.40 12.49 -1.62
N VAL A 54 -7.85 12.18 -0.46
CA VAL A 54 -7.06 10.97 -0.21
C VAL A 54 -7.94 9.90 0.43
N LEU A 55 -7.97 8.70 -0.14
CA LEU A 55 -8.44 7.51 0.55
C LEU A 55 -7.24 6.64 0.92
N GLU A 56 -7.13 6.30 2.20
CA GLU A 56 -6.12 5.39 2.73
C GLU A 56 -6.80 4.10 3.22
N THR A 57 -6.26 2.96 2.82
CA THR A 57 -6.57 1.64 3.41
C THR A 57 -5.39 1.24 4.30
N GLY A 58 -5.64 1.10 5.60
CA GLY A 58 -4.59 1.10 6.63
C GLY A 58 -4.61 2.41 7.42
N ALA A 59 -3.72 2.57 8.40
CA ALA A 59 -3.58 3.81 9.16
C ALA A 59 -2.20 3.89 9.84
N GLY A 60 -1.83 5.10 10.26
CA GLY A 60 -0.66 5.30 11.12
C GLY A 60 0.12 6.56 10.76
N LEU A 61 1.41 6.38 10.47
CA LEU A 61 2.31 7.47 10.14
C LEU A 61 1.85 8.25 8.89
N SER A 62 1.42 7.53 7.86
CA SER A 62 0.91 8.08 6.61
C SER A 62 -0.31 8.98 6.82
N THR A 63 -1.25 8.56 7.67
CA THR A 63 -2.41 9.39 8.06
C THR A 63 -1.97 10.74 8.63
N ILE A 64 -0.96 10.73 9.52
CA ILE A 64 -0.39 11.95 10.11
C ILE A 64 0.24 12.82 9.01
N ILE A 65 1.04 12.23 8.12
CA ILE A 65 1.71 12.98 7.04
C ILE A 65 0.67 13.64 6.11
N PHE A 66 -0.31 12.87 5.62
CA PHE A 66 -1.35 13.40 4.74
C PHE A 66 -2.17 14.48 5.42
N SER A 67 -2.58 14.30 6.68
CA SER A 67 -3.34 15.33 7.40
C SER A 67 -2.62 16.69 7.50
N LYS A 68 -1.27 16.67 7.50
CA LYS A 68 -0.44 17.88 7.52
C LYS A 68 -0.26 18.46 6.13
N LEU A 69 -0.04 17.61 5.12
CA LEU A 69 0.10 18.02 3.72
C LEU A 69 -1.18 18.63 3.15
N LEU A 70 -2.34 18.11 3.57
CA LEU A 70 -3.67 18.53 3.16
C LEU A 70 -4.15 19.68 4.05
N ASN A 71 -3.63 20.88 3.81
CA ASN A 71 -3.84 22.05 4.66
C ASN A 71 -4.67 23.16 4.00
N LEU A 72 -5.09 22.98 2.75
CA LEU A 72 -5.92 23.95 2.03
C LEU A 72 -7.41 23.61 2.14
N SER A 73 -8.26 24.60 1.88
CA SER A 73 -9.71 24.45 1.96
C SER A 73 -10.22 23.34 1.03
N GLY A 74 -11.02 22.43 1.57
CA GLY A 74 -11.63 21.31 0.85
C GLY A 74 -10.74 20.09 0.65
N GLU A 75 -9.45 20.18 0.99
CA GLU A 75 -8.55 19.03 0.99
C GLU A 75 -8.84 18.12 2.17
N HIS A 76 -8.80 16.81 1.94
CA HIS A 76 -9.23 15.87 2.97
C HIS A 76 -8.59 14.49 2.80
N ILE A 77 -8.33 13.81 3.92
CA ILE A 77 -8.00 12.38 3.94
C ILE A 77 -9.10 11.60 4.66
N LYS A 78 -9.49 10.47 4.08
CA LYS A 78 -10.32 9.45 4.71
C LYS A 78 -9.49 8.18 4.89
N THR A 79 -9.40 7.72 6.12
CA THR A 79 -8.60 6.55 6.52
C THR A 79 -9.53 5.45 6.96
N ILE A 80 -9.40 4.25 6.38
CA ILE A 80 -10.15 3.05 6.76
C ILE A 80 -9.20 2.05 7.39
N ASP A 81 -9.35 1.83 8.69
CA ASP A 81 -8.63 0.79 9.43
C ASP A 81 -9.40 0.43 10.71
N ALA A 82 -9.49 -0.86 11.04
CA ALA A 82 -10.21 -1.33 12.23
C ALA A 82 -9.58 -0.82 13.55
N PHE A 83 -8.28 -0.57 13.53
CA PHE A 83 -7.44 -0.11 14.62
C PHE A 83 -6.80 1.25 14.31
N ALA A 84 -7.45 2.08 13.48
CA ALA A 84 -6.88 3.33 13.00
C ALA A 84 -6.32 4.23 14.11
N ILE A 85 -7.09 4.40 15.19
CA ILE A 85 -6.72 5.25 16.32
C ILE A 85 -5.46 4.70 17.01
N GLU A 86 -5.46 3.40 17.28
CA GLU A 86 -4.41 2.68 17.96
C GLU A 86 -3.11 2.69 17.12
N ALA A 87 -3.23 2.51 15.80
CA ALA A 87 -2.12 2.59 14.86
C ALA A 87 -1.51 3.99 14.79
N ILE A 88 -2.34 5.04 14.72
CA ILE A 88 -1.87 6.43 14.74
C ILE A 88 -1.17 6.75 16.07
N GLN A 89 -1.78 6.37 17.19
CA GLN A 89 -1.19 6.57 18.53
C GLN A 89 0.13 5.81 18.70
N LEU A 90 0.23 4.57 18.20
CA LEU A 90 1.46 3.79 18.22
C LEU A 90 2.59 4.51 17.46
N ASN A 91 2.27 5.07 16.30
CA ASN A 91 3.22 5.80 15.46
C ASN A 91 3.49 7.24 15.95
N SER A 92 2.76 7.71 16.96
CA SER A 92 3.01 8.98 17.65
C SER A 92 3.69 8.82 19.02
N ARG A 93 4.04 7.60 19.46
CA ARG A 93 4.49 7.34 20.85
C ARG A 93 5.71 8.13 21.34
N GLY A 94 6.53 8.71 20.46
CA GLY A 94 7.64 9.57 20.87
C GLY A 94 7.36 11.07 20.82
N THR A 95 6.10 11.50 20.62
CA THR A 95 5.69 12.91 20.69
C THR A 95 5.31 13.37 22.09
N GLY A 96 5.31 12.47 23.09
CA GLY A 96 4.75 12.76 24.42
C GLY A 96 3.25 13.11 24.38
N ASP A 97 2.76 13.79 25.42
CA ASP A 97 1.37 14.31 25.56
C ASP A 97 0.97 15.37 24.50
N HIS A 98 1.88 15.69 23.56
CA HIS A 98 1.72 16.80 22.62
C HIS A 98 0.94 16.45 21.35
N PHE A 99 0.90 15.19 20.91
CA PHE A 99 0.11 14.83 19.72
C PHE A 99 -1.31 14.44 20.11
N LYS A 100 -2.28 15.28 19.74
CA LYS A 100 -3.71 14.98 19.94
C LYS A 100 -4.36 14.69 18.60
N LEU A 101 -5.10 13.59 18.50
CA LEU A 101 -5.90 13.27 17.30
C LEU A 101 -6.84 14.41 16.88
N THR A 102 -7.25 15.25 17.82
CA THR A 102 -8.03 16.48 17.57
C THR A 102 -7.31 17.52 16.70
N GLU A 103 -6.00 17.38 16.49
CA GLU A 103 -5.20 18.25 15.62
C GLU A 103 -5.32 17.86 14.14
N LEU A 104 -5.86 16.67 13.83
CA LEU A 104 -6.09 16.19 12.47
C LEU A 104 -7.38 16.80 11.88
N ARG A 105 -7.37 18.11 11.61
CA ARG A 105 -8.57 18.88 11.23
C ARG A 105 -9.19 18.49 9.87
N ASN A 106 -8.42 17.85 9.00
CA ASN A 106 -8.81 17.45 7.64
C ASN A 106 -8.76 15.92 7.45
N CYS A 107 -9.15 15.17 8.48
CA CYS A 107 -9.06 13.72 8.50
C CYS A 107 -10.36 13.08 9.01
N ASP A 108 -10.95 12.21 8.19
CA ASP A 108 -11.99 11.28 8.60
C ASP A 108 -11.37 9.93 8.94
N ILE A 109 -11.42 9.54 10.21
CA ILE A 109 -11.00 8.21 10.65
C ILE A 109 -12.22 7.31 10.70
N VAL A 110 -12.24 6.28 9.84
CA VAL A 110 -13.32 5.29 9.79
C VAL A 110 -12.82 3.97 10.37
N LYS A 111 -13.33 3.63 11.55
CA LYS A 111 -13.10 2.31 12.16
C LYS A 111 -13.92 1.26 11.43
N GLY A 112 -13.28 0.46 10.59
CA GLY A 112 -13.95 -0.53 9.77
C GLY A 112 -12.98 -1.42 9.00
N VAL A 113 -13.53 -2.39 8.29
CA VAL A 113 -12.77 -3.29 7.43
C VAL A 113 -13.02 -2.94 5.97
N THR A 114 -12.00 -3.06 5.14
CA THR A 114 -12.05 -2.76 3.71
C THR A 114 -12.76 -3.86 2.92
N ILE A 115 -12.51 -5.12 3.30
CA ILE A 115 -13.05 -6.36 2.73
C ILE A 115 -13.56 -7.27 3.86
N ASP A 116 -14.41 -8.23 3.53
CA ASP A 116 -14.88 -9.23 4.49
C ASP A 116 -14.09 -10.55 4.45
N PHE A 117 -14.36 -11.42 5.42
CA PHE A 117 -13.71 -12.71 5.53
C PHE A 117 -14.03 -13.64 4.35
N ASP A 118 -15.27 -13.62 3.84
CA ASP A 118 -15.69 -14.53 2.78
C ASP A 118 -15.00 -14.17 1.45
N GLU A 119 -14.84 -12.88 1.16
CA GLU A 119 -14.05 -12.37 0.04
C GLU A 119 -12.58 -12.80 0.16
N LEU A 120 -11.98 -12.62 1.34
CA LEU A 120 -10.61 -13.00 1.62
C LEU A 120 -10.38 -14.51 1.44
N ASP A 121 -11.21 -15.32 2.11
CA ASP A 121 -11.09 -16.78 2.10
C ASP A 121 -11.31 -17.36 0.70
N LYS A 122 -12.36 -16.89 0.01
CA LYS A 122 -12.63 -17.31 -1.37
C LYS A 122 -11.49 -16.96 -2.32
N PHE A 123 -10.89 -15.78 -2.19
CA PHE A 123 -9.79 -15.37 -3.06
C PHE A 123 -8.57 -16.28 -2.91
N TYR A 124 -8.15 -16.58 -1.68
CA TYR A 124 -6.94 -17.39 -1.43
C TYR A 124 -7.16 -18.91 -1.50
N GLN A 125 -8.41 -19.38 -1.51
CA GLN A 125 -8.72 -20.79 -1.79
C GLN A 125 -8.88 -21.07 -3.29
N SER A 126 -9.18 -20.06 -4.11
CA SER A 126 -9.41 -20.25 -5.54
C SER A 126 -8.12 -20.22 -6.36
N LYS A 127 -7.89 -21.28 -7.15
CA LYS A 127 -6.83 -21.33 -8.16
C LYS A 127 -7.05 -20.38 -9.34
N SER A 128 -8.27 -19.87 -9.51
CA SER A 128 -8.64 -18.95 -10.60
C SER A 128 -8.59 -17.48 -10.19
N SER A 129 -8.15 -17.17 -8.98
CA SER A 129 -8.01 -15.78 -8.53
C SER A 129 -6.95 -15.05 -9.34
N THR A 130 -7.25 -13.80 -9.71
CA THR A 130 -6.42 -12.97 -10.60
C THR A 130 -6.26 -11.56 -10.06
N ILE A 131 -5.28 -10.84 -10.57
CA ILE A 131 -5.16 -9.37 -10.43
C ILE A 131 -5.56 -8.73 -11.75
N MET A 132 -6.51 -7.78 -11.73
CA MET A 132 -6.98 -7.05 -12.92
C MET A 132 -7.46 -7.96 -14.07
N SER A 133 -7.91 -9.17 -13.75
CA SER A 133 -8.26 -10.22 -14.73
C SER A 133 -7.11 -10.60 -15.70
N LEU A 134 -5.86 -10.36 -15.31
CA LEU A 134 -4.69 -10.76 -16.07
C LEU A 134 -4.37 -12.24 -15.89
N SER A 135 -3.78 -12.85 -16.92
CA SER A 135 -3.20 -14.20 -16.82
C SER A 135 -1.98 -14.22 -15.90
N SER A 136 -1.65 -15.40 -15.34
CA SER A 136 -0.46 -15.57 -14.50
C SER A 136 0.82 -15.10 -15.19
N ASP A 137 1.00 -15.41 -16.47
CA ASP A 137 2.19 -15.01 -17.23
C ASP A 137 2.31 -13.49 -17.34
N GLN A 138 1.19 -12.78 -17.54
CA GLN A 138 1.17 -11.32 -17.56
C GLN A 138 1.48 -10.74 -16.19
N VAL A 139 0.89 -11.26 -15.11
CA VAL A 139 1.19 -10.79 -13.74
C VAL A 139 2.68 -11.00 -13.42
N LEU A 140 3.29 -12.09 -13.89
CA LEU A 140 4.66 -12.47 -13.55
C LEU A 140 5.74 -11.89 -14.47
N SER A 141 5.37 -11.20 -15.56
CA SER A 141 6.36 -10.75 -16.56
C SER A 141 7.40 -9.78 -15.98
N ASN A 142 6.99 -8.89 -15.06
CA ASN A 142 7.82 -7.83 -14.48
C ASN A 142 8.33 -8.13 -13.07
N LEU A 143 8.20 -9.38 -12.60
CA LEU A 143 8.45 -9.78 -11.22
C LEU A 143 9.88 -9.45 -10.73
N ASP A 144 10.87 -9.57 -11.62
CA ASP A 144 12.29 -9.31 -11.36
C ASP A 144 12.54 -7.92 -10.75
N LEU A 145 11.75 -6.93 -11.14
CA LEU A 145 11.89 -5.55 -10.70
C LEU A 145 11.56 -5.36 -9.22
N PHE A 146 10.83 -6.30 -8.62
CA PHE A 146 10.31 -6.21 -7.26
C PHE A 146 10.99 -7.18 -6.30
N PHE A 147 12.08 -7.80 -6.73
CA PHE A 147 12.89 -8.63 -5.86
C PHE A 147 13.99 -7.81 -5.22
N ASN A 148 14.01 -7.81 -3.89
CA ASN A 148 15.04 -7.11 -3.13
C ASN A 148 15.53 -7.99 -1.98
N PHE A 149 16.53 -8.81 -2.28
CA PHE A 149 17.19 -9.68 -1.29
C PHE A 149 18.27 -8.95 -0.47
N ASN A 150 18.68 -7.76 -0.90
CA ASN A 150 19.80 -7.04 -0.31
C ASN A 150 19.41 -6.24 0.94
N MET A 151 18.13 -5.91 1.09
CA MET A 151 17.66 -5.03 2.17
C MET A 151 16.98 -5.78 3.33
N GLU A 152 16.32 -6.91 3.09
CA GLU A 152 15.63 -7.69 4.11
C GLU A 152 15.37 -9.15 3.68
N ASP A 153 16.04 -10.12 4.30
CA ASP A 153 16.07 -11.53 3.87
C ASP A 153 15.34 -12.51 4.81
N ARG A 154 14.59 -12.00 5.80
CA ARG A 154 13.95 -12.82 6.86
C ARG A 154 13.11 -13.99 6.34
N ASN A 155 12.49 -13.85 5.17
CA ASN A 155 11.69 -14.88 4.52
C ASN A 155 12.47 -15.67 3.44
N TYR A 156 13.71 -15.31 3.14
CA TYR A 156 14.50 -15.91 2.06
C TYR A 156 14.60 -17.42 2.20
N LYS A 157 15.02 -17.91 3.39
CA LYS A 157 15.16 -19.35 3.67
C LYS A 157 13.82 -20.10 3.58
N LYS A 158 12.74 -19.46 4.04
CA LYS A 158 11.37 -20.00 3.96
C LYS A 158 10.97 -20.18 2.50
N VAL A 159 11.14 -19.12 1.69
CA VAL A 159 10.85 -19.12 0.25
C VAL A 159 11.71 -20.14 -0.49
N SER A 160 13.03 -20.16 -0.25
CA SER A 160 13.97 -21.06 -0.93
C SER A 160 13.64 -22.52 -0.68
N HIS A 161 13.23 -22.87 0.55
CA HIS A 161 12.77 -24.20 0.91
C HIS A 161 11.49 -24.60 0.14
N ILE A 162 10.48 -23.73 0.11
CA ILE A 162 9.19 -24.01 -0.54
C ILE A 162 9.34 -24.20 -2.05
N ILE A 163 10.12 -23.33 -2.72
CA ILE A 163 10.37 -23.43 -4.16
C ILE A 163 11.43 -24.50 -4.51
N LYS A 164 11.95 -25.22 -3.51
CA LYS A 164 12.99 -26.25 -3.64
C LYS A 164 14.20 -25.77 -4.44
N SER A 165 14.70 -24.58 -4.12
CA SER A 165 15.86 -23.97 -4.78
C SER A 165 16.87 -23.49 -3.75
N ASN A 166 18.16 -23.74 -4.02
CA ASN A 166 19.26 -23.24 -3.18
C ASN A 166 19.34 -21.71 -3.20
N HIS A 167 18.88 -21.09 -4.30
CA HIS A 167 18.81 -19.65 -4.45
C HIS A 167 17.43 -19.22 -4.94
N VAL A 168 16.86 -18.20 -4.30
CA VAL A 168 15.62 -17.58 -4.78
C VAL A 168 15.97 -16.70 -6.00
N ILE A 169 15.64 -17.20 -7.19
CA ILE A 169 15.76 -16.46 -8.45
C ILE A 169 14.38 -16.36 -9.09
N SER A 170 14.16 -15.27 -9.83
CA SER A 170 12.87 -14.94 -10.43
C SER A 170 12.33 -16.01 -11.36
N SER A 171 13.16 -16.57 -12.24
CA SER A 171 12.71 -17.65 -13.14
C SER A 171 12.14 -18.85 -12.37
N LYS A 172 12.76 -19.25 -11.25
CA LYS A 172 12.25 -20.33 -10.39
C LYS A 172 10.96 -19.97 -9.69
N LEU A 173 10.85 -18.73 -9.20
CA LEU A 173 9.62 -18.28 -8.55
C LEU A 173 8.45 -18.14 -9.54
N LYS A 174 8.71 -17.63 -10.76
CA LYS A 174 7.71 -17.57 -11.84
C LYS A 174 7.20 -18.96 -12.18
N ASN A 175 8.09 -19.93 -12.41
CA ASN A 175 7.70 -21.31 -12.68
C ASN A 175 6.86 -21.90 -11.54
N TYR A 176 7.27 -21.67 -10.29
CA TYR A 176 6.51 -22.12 -9.12
C TYR A 176 5.08 -21.57 -9.14
N PHE A 177 4.89 -20.27 -9.38
CA PHE A 177 3.56 -19.66 -9.43
C PHE A 177 2.71 -20.15 -10.62
N ILE A 178 3.33 -20.40 -11.77
CA ILE A 178 2.63 -20.97 -12.93
C ILE A 178 2.11 -22.38 -12.61
N GLU A 179 2.94 -23.22 -12.00
CA GLU A 179 2.59 -24.60 -11.66
C GLU A 179 1.60 -24.71 -10.49
N ASN A 180 1.61 -23.75 -9.55
CA ASN A 180 0.89 -23.85 -8.29
C ASN A 180 -0.22 -22.80 -8.09
N SER A 181 -0.55 -22.00 -9.11
CA SER A 181 -1.38 -20.78 -9.05
C SER A 181 -0.72 -19.60 -8.32
N LEU A 182 -1.18 -18.37 -8.60
CA LEU A 182 -0.63 -17.14 -8.02
C LEU A 182 -0.87 -17.02 -6.51
N PHE A 183 -2.08 -17.37 -6.05
CA PHE A 183 -2.54 -17.09 -4.67
C PHE A 183 -2.82 -18.34 -3.85
N ALA A 184 -3.39 -19.38 -4.46
CA ALA A 184 -3.76 -20.62 -3.78
C ALA A 184 -2.59 -21.62 -3.77
N ASN A 185 -1.46 -21.24 -3.16
CA ASN A 185 -0.24 -22.05 -3.08
C ASN A 185 0.41 -22.01 -1.69
N GLU A 186 1.36 -22.92 -1.46
CA GLU A 186 2.06 -23.06 -0.17
C GLU A 186 2.97 -21.87 0.16
N LEU A 187 3.52 -21.20 -0.84
CA LEU A 187 4.37 -20.02 -0.62
C LEU A 187 3.58 -18.87 -0.01
N ILE A 188 2.39 -18.57 -0.55
CA ILE A 188 1.50 -17.53 -0.02
C ILE A 188 1.01 -17.92 1.38
N LYS A 189 0.60 -19.17 1.58
CA LYS A 189 0.20 -19.68 2.92
C LYS A 189 1.32 -19.56 3.95
N ALA A 190 2.58 -19.67 3.55
CA ALA A 190 3.69 -19.57 4.49
C ALA A 190 3.88 -18.16 5.09
N TYR A 191 3.20 -17.13 4.58
CA TYR A 191 3.16 -15.79 5.18
C TYR A 191 2.08 -15.62 6.25
N ARG A 192 1.23 -16.64 6.45
CA ARG A 192 0.24 -16.66 7.52
C ARG A 192 0.94 -16.65 8.88
N THR A 193 0.35 -15.95 9.85
CA THR A 193 0.82 -15.88 11.24
C THR A 193 -0.35 -16.01 12.21
N ASP A 194 -0.06 -16.41 13.44
CA ASP A 194 -1.05 -16.37 14.52
C ASP A 194 -1.51 -14.91 14.68
N ASN A 195 -2.81 -14.67 14.48
CA ASN A 195 -3.44 -13.34 14.44
C ASN A 195 -3.27 -12.51 13.14
N ASP A 196 -3.04 -13.15 11.99
CA ASP A 196 -3.18 -12.46 10.69
C ASP A 196 -4.64 -12.07 10.35
N GLU A 197 -4.79 -11.42 9.19
CA GLU A 197 -6.06 -10.86 8.71
C GLU A 197 -7.20 -11.88 8.62
N PHE A 198 -6.91 -13.15 8.29
CA PHE A 198 -7.96 -14.16 8.23
C PHE A 198 -8.54 -14.44 9.60
N ASN A 199 -7.69 -14.53 10.63
CA ASN A 199 -8.15 -14.74 12.00
C ASN A 199 -8.93 -13.51 12.50
N PHE A 200 -8.40 -12.32 12.21
CA PHE A 200 -9.03 -11.06 12.57
C PHE A 200 -10.42 -10.91 11.91
N LEU A 201 -10.50 -11.01 10.58
CA LEU A 201 -11.76 -10.84 9.84
C LEU A 201 -12.77 -11.93 10.18
N LYS A 202 -12.35 -13.18 10.38
CA LYS A 202 -13.26 -14.26 10.82
C LYS A 202 -13.93 -13.95 12.17
N SER A 203 -13.22 -13.25 13.05
CA SER A 203 -13.74 -12.86 14.37
C SER A 203 -14.52 -11.55 14.36
N THR A 204 -14.43 -10.78 13.27
CA THR A 204 -14.99 -9.42 13.18
C THR A 204 -16.30 -9.45 12.40
N GLN A 205 -17.39 -8.96 12.99
CA GLN A 205 -18.71 -8.86 12.33
C GLN A 205 -18.88 -7.57 11.50
N SER A 206 -17.79 -6.89 11.15
CA SER A 206 -17.84 -5.60 10.46
C SER A 206 -18.17 -5.76 8.98
N LYS A 207 -19.10 -4.95 8.49
CA LYS A 207 -19.40 -4.86 7.05
C LYS A 207 -18.19 -4.27 6.30
N PRO A 208 -17.80 -4.79 5.13
CA PRO A 208 -16.78 -4.18 4.30
C PRO A 208 -17.26 -2.86 3.73
N ILE A 209 -16.42 -1.82 3.79
CA ILE A 209 -16.82 -0.45 3.43
C ILE A 209 -16.04 0.16 2.26
N LEU A 210 -15.04 -0.54 1.70
CA LEU A 210 -14.18 0.03 0.65
C LEU A 210 -14.98 0.42 -0.60
N ARG A 211 -15.86 -0.48 -1.09
CA ARG A 211 -16.69 -0.23 -2.29
C ARG A 211 -17.60 0.97 -2.13
N ASP A 212 -18.36 0.99 -1.03
CA ASP A 212 -19.26 2.11 -0.69
C ASP A 212 -18.44 3.41 -0.60
N THR A 213 -17.28 3.38 0.06
CA THR A 213 -16.42 4.56 0.22
C THR A 213 -15.90 5.08 -1.12
N LEU A 214 -15.40 4.22 -2.01
CA LEU A 214 -14.91 4.64 -3.34
C LEU A 214 -16.01 5.32 -4.16
N GLN A 215 -17.23 4.80 -4.12
CA GLN A 215 -18.38 5.34 -4.85
C GLN A 215 -18.83 6.71 -4.31
N TYR A 216 -18.93 6.88 -2.99
CA TYR A 216 -19.44 8.12 -2.38
C TYR A 216 -18.36 9.20 -2.20
N TYR A 217 -17.15 8.82 -1.79
CA TYR A 217 -16.07 9.77 -1.50
C TYR A 217 -15.37 10.24 -2.78
N SER A 218 -15.33 9.38 -3.81
CA SER A 218 -14.68 9.64 -5.11
C SER A 218 -13.28 10.25 -4.96
N PRO A 219 -12.34 9.55 -4.29
CA PRO A 219 -10.98 10.04 -4.07
C PRO A 219 -10.23 10.19 -5.41
N ASN A 220 -9.33 11.16 -5.48
CA ASN A 220 -8.39 11.32 -6.60
C ASN A 220 -6.95 10.90 -6.25
N ILE A 221 -6.73 10.55 -4.98
CA ILE A 221 -5.50 9.92 -4.49
C ILE A 221 -5.91 8.72 -3.64
N ILE A 222 -5.30 7.56 -3.88
CA ILE A 222 -5.50 6.37 -3.07
C ILE A 222 -4.13 5.89 -2.60
N TYR A 223 -4.04 5.60 -1.31
CA TYR A 223 -2.86 5.01 -0.71
C TYR A 223 -3.19 3.63 -0.14
N LEU A 224 -2.56 2.62 -0.73
CA LEU A 224 -2.76 1.21 -0.44
C LEU A 224 -1.61 0.72 0.45
N ASP A 225 -1.85 0.71 1.77
CA ASP A 225 -0.95 0.16 2.78
C ASP A 225 -1.74 -0.65 3.83
N SER A 226 -2.46 -1.65 3.34
CA SER A 226 -3.26 -2.55 4.19
C SER A 226 -2.46 -3.77 4.63
N GLY A 227 -3.15 -4.86 5.01
CA GLY A 227 -2.49 -6.07 5.47
C GLY A 227 -1.88 -6.90 4.32
N GLU A 228 -1.12 -7.93 4.69
CA GLU A 228 -0.37 -8.79 3.76
C GLU A 228 -1.27 -9.48 2.72
N PHE A 229 -2.52 -9.78 3.08
CA PHE A 229 -3.44 -10.55 2.25
C PHE A 229 -4.57 -9.70 1.65
N SER A 230 -5.04 -8.65 2.33
CA SER A 230 -6.16 -7.83 1.84
C SER A 230 -5.78 -6.94 0.66
N SER A 231 -4.54 -6.47 0.58
CA SER A 231 -4.06 -5.51 -0.44
C SER A 231 -4.39 -5.92 -1.89
N VAL A 232 -4.28 -7.21 -2.21
CA VAL A 232 -4.55 -7.69 -3.58
C VAL A 232 -6.04 -7.57 -3.93
N ILE A 233 -6.92 -7.88 -2.98
CA ILE A 233 -8.38 -7.84 -3.16
C ILE A 233 -8.84 -6.39 -3.21
N GLU A 234 -8.33 -5.57 -2.29
CA GLU A 234 -8.57 -4.12 -2.27
C GLU A 234 -8.13 -3.46 -3.57
N PHE A 235 -6.95 -3.83 -4.10
CA PHE A 235 -6.48 -3.32 -5.37
C PHE A 235 -7.41 -3.70 -6.54
N ASN A 236 -7.93 -4.92 -6.58
CA ASN A 236 -8.91 -5.30 -7.61
C ASN A 236 -10.18 -4.43 -7.53
N ILE A 237 -10.65 -4.13 -6.31
CA ILE A 237 -11.79 -3.22 -6.09
C ILE A 237 -11.46 -1.79 -6.55
N ILE A 238 -10.26 -1.31 -6.21
CA ILE A 238 -9.75 0.01 -6.62
C ILE A 238 -9.63 0.10 -8.14
N ASP A 239 -9.07 -0.90 -8.81
CA ASP A 239 -8.94 -0.95 -10.28
C ASP A 239 -10.29 -0.89 -10.98
N GLU A 240 -11.31 -1.52 -10.40
CA GLU A 240 -12.66 -1.57 -10.97
C GLU A 240 -13.44 -0.26 -10.77
N LEU A 241 -13.37 0.34 -9.57
CA LEU A 241 -14.30 1.41 -9.17
C LEU A 241 -13.73 2.83 -9.28
N THR A 242 -12.43 2.99 -9.49
CA THR A 242 -11.80 4.32 -9.53
C THR A 242 -11.90 4.97 -10.90
N GLN A 243 -11.98 6.29 -10.90
CA GLN A 243 -12.06 7.07 -12.13
C GLN A 243 -10.67 7.21 -12.77
N VAL A 244 -10.67 7.40 -14.10
CA VAL A 244 -9.48 7.85 -14.83
C VAL A 244 -8.89 9.08 -14.16
N ASP A 245 -7.58 9.20 -14.24
CA ASP A 245 -6.75 10.22 -13.60
C ASP A 245 -6.55 10.11 -12.08
N THR A 246 -7.20 9.15 -11.41
CA THR A 246 -6.91 8.84 -10.00
C THR A 246 -5.44 8.41 -9.84
N LEU A 247 -4.75 8.96 -8.84
CA LEU A 247 -3.41 8.55 -8.46
C LEU A 247 -3.47 7.44 -7.43
N LEU A 248 -2.69 6.38 -7.62
CA LEU A 248 -2.54 5.28 -6.68
C LEU A 248 -1.10 5.21 -6.20
N ILE A 249 -0.93 5.13 -4.89
CA ILE A 249 0.33 4.91 -4.19
C ILE A 249 0.26 3.52 -3.56
N VAL A 250 1.20 2.64 -3.92
CA VAL A 250 1.28 1.27 -3.42
C VAL A 250 2.55 1.10 -2.60
N GLN A 251 2.42 0.65 -1.35
CA GLN A 251 3.55 0.42 -0.44
C GLN A 251 3.91 -1.07 -0.33
N ASP A 252 5.12 -1.37 0.18
CA ASP A 252 5.64 -2.72 0.42
C ASP A 252 5.69 -3.54 -0.88
N ILE A 253 6.26 -2.92 -1.92
CA ILE A 253 6.34 -3.49 -3.26
C ILE A 253 7.44 -4.55 -3.40
N PHE A 254 8.28 -4.76 -2.38
CA PHE A 254 9.42 -5.67 -2.48
C PHE A 254 9.21 -7.05 -1.82
N PHE A 255 9.53 -8.08 -2.59
CA PHE A 255 9.60 -9.48 -2.18
C PHE A 255 11.07 -9.87 -1.88
N PRO A 256 11.38 -10.76 -0.90
CA PRO A 256 10.49 -11.64 -0.13
C PRO A 256 10.05 -11.08 1.23
N LYS A 257 10.36 -9.83 1.54
CA LYS A 257 9.96 -9.21 2.80
C LYS A 257 8.46 -9.35 3.05
N SER A 258 7.66 -9.01 2.04
CA SER A 258 6.20 -8.97 2.08
C SER A 258 5.63 -9.61 0.81
N ILE A 259 4.40 -10.13 0.88
CA ILE A 259 3.61 -10.53 -0.28
C ILE A 259 2.55 -9.49 -0.66
N LYS A 260 2.40 -8.44 0.16
CA LYS A 260 1.38 -7.39 0.06
C LYS A 260 1.17 -6.85 -1.35
N SER A 261 2.26 -6.34 -1.97
CA SER A 261 2.12 -5.50 -3.17
C SER A 261 3.04 -5.83 -4.34
N PHE A 262 3.95 -6.80 -4.23
CA PHE A 262 4.88 -7.10 -5.32
C PHE A 262 4.16 -7.63 -6.59
N LEU A 263 3.13 -8.47 -6.42
CA LEU A 263 2.32 -8.97 -7.54
C LEU A 263 1.42 -7.87 -8.12
N ILE A 264 0.86 -6.98 -7.28
CA ILE A 264 0.10 -5.80 -7.70
C ILE A 264 0.99 -4.92 -8.60
N SER A 265 2.20 -4.65 -8.14
CA SER A 265 3.16 -3.78 -8.83
C SER A 265 3.60 -4.37 -10.18
N SER A 266 3.81 -5.68 -10.23
CA SER A 266 4.11 -6.40 -11.48
C SER A 266 2.92 -6.40 -12.44
N ALA A 267 1.69 -6.61 -11.95
CA ALA A 267 0.47 -6.55 -12.74
C ALA A 267 0.21 -5.15 -13.33
N ILE A 268 0.43 -4.09 -12.56
CA ILE A 268 0.32 -2.69 -13.02
C ILE A 268 1.23 -2.45 -14.23
N LEU A 269 2.50 -2.90 -14.18
CA LEU A 269 3.44 -2.75 -15.28
C LEU A 269 3.07 -3.54 -16.54
N SER A 270 2.25 -4.58 -16.39
CA SER A 270 1.79 -5.44 -17.48
C SER A 270 0.44 -5.01 -18.06
N SER A 271 -0.17 -3.97 -17.50
CA SER A 271 -1.49 -3.47 -17.89
C SER A 271 -1.40 -2.09 -18.53
N ASN A 272 -2.37 -1.80 -19.40
CA ASN A 272 -2.60 -0.47 -19.95
C ASN A 272 -3.61 0.36 -19.13
N ARG A 273 -4.19 -0.21 -18.07
CA ARG A 273 -5.14 0.48 -17.19
C ARG A 273 -4.48 1.50 -16.28
N TRP A 274 -3.23 1.26 -15.90
CA TRP A 274 -2.47 2.15 -15.02
C TRP A 274 -1.16 2.56 -15.69
N ARG A 275 -0.84 3.84 -15.59
CA ARG A 275 0.45 4.38 -16.04
C ARG A 275 1.34 4.60 -14.83
N VAL A 276 2.45 3.88 -14.74
CA VAL A 276 3.47 4.11 -13.71
C VAL A 276 4.11 5.48 -13.92
N LEU A 277 4.13 6.30 -12.86
CA LEU A 277 4.79 7.60 -12.85
C LEU A 277 6.22 7.45 -12.37
N TRP A 278 6.42 6.82 -11.19
CA TRP A 278 7.74 6.44 -10.69
C TRP A 278 7.68 5.27 -9.71
N ILE A 279 8.84 4.66 -9.47
CA ILE A 279 9.08 3.62 -8.47
C ILE A 279 10.14 4.15 -7.52
N ASP A 280 9.78 4.36 -6.27
CA ASP A 280 10.72 4.67 -5.21
C ASP A 280 11.33 3.37 -4.67
N ARG A 281 12.66 3.33 -4.74
CA ARG A 281 13.50 2.19 -4.33
C ARG A 281 14.46 2.57 -3.20
N THR A 282 14.37 3.77 -2.65
CA THR A 282 15.31 4.27 -1.64
C THR A 282 14.98 3.75 -0.24
N THR A 283 13.77 3.22 -0.03
CA THR A 283 13.34 2.60 1.22
C THR A 283 13.33 1.06 1.14
N PRO A 284 13.49 0.34 2.27
CA PRO A 284 13.39 -1.12 2.31
C PRO A 284 12.03 -1.68 1.88
N GLN A 285 10.96 -0.89 2.02
CA GLN A 285 9.60 -1.24 1.66
C GLN A 285 9.34 -0.99 0.16
N GLY A 286 9.94 0.08 -0.38
CA GLY A 286 9.65 0.58 -1.72
C GLY A 286 8.24 1.15 -1.85
N MET A 287 8.04 1.97 -2.88
CA MET A 287 6.74 2.56 -3.17
C MET A 287 6.55 2.69 -4.68
N LEU A 288 5.38 2.31 -5.20
CA LEU A 288 5.00 2.49 -6.59
C LEU A 288 3.93 3.57 -6.70
N ILE A 289 4.15 4.56 -7.55
CA ILE A 289 3.16 5.61 -7.82
C ILE A 289 2.71 5.49 -9.27
N CYS A 290 1.40 5.39 -9.46
CA CYS A 290 0.79 5.25 -10.78
C CYS A 290 -0.49 6.08 -10.91
N LYS A 291 -0.94 6.28 -12.15
CA LYS A 291 -2.15 7.03 -12.49
C LYS A 291 -3.08 6.13 -13.30
N LYS A 292 -4.36 6.09 -12.93
CA LYS A 292 -5.41 5.39 -13.70
C LYS A 292 -5.54 6.04 -15.08
N TYR A 293 -5.50 5.23 -16.12
CA TYR A 293 -5.53 5.66 -17.53
C TYR A 293 -6.74 5.09 -18.28
N GLN A 294 -7.21 3.88 -17.90
CA GLN A 294 -8.41 3.24 -18.43
C GLN A 294 -9.25 2.63 -17.32
#